data_AF-A0AAD2G1C6-F1
#
_entry.id   AF-A0AAD2G1C6-F1
#
_cell.length_a   1.000
_cell.length_b   1.000
_cell.length_c   1.000
_cell.angle_alpha   90.00
_cell.angle_beta   90.00
_cell.angle_gamma   90.00
#
_symmetry.space_group_name_H-M   'P 1'
#
loop_
_entity.id
_entity.type
_entity.pdbx_description
1 polymer ?
#
loop_
_entity_poly.entity_id
_entity_poly.type
_entity_poly.pdbx_seq_one_letter_code
_entity_poly.pdbx_strand_id
1 'polypeptide(L)'
;MRFGIQWRTLRSMFDILMKSKHRVRTGFGDSDRVFTPPTRIPFQGCGQGNGAGPPIWVAISFILLGMMISKGFGFDFLMSISWAPVLANCFCFVDDTDVCQAAPSPDQSGESIVPEVAKALKWWSNGVRLTGGAI
;
A
#
# COMPACT_ATOMS: atom_id res chain seq x y z
N MET A 1 -14.80 14.12 -4.55
CA MET A 1 -13.99 12.91 -4.31
C MET A 1 -13.05 13.16 -3.15
N ARG A 2 -12.86 12.19 -2.25
CA ARG A 2 -12.08 12.31 -0.99
C ARG A 2 -10.66 12.87 -1.16
N PHE A 3 -10.06 12.72 -2.35
CA PHE A 3 -8.67 13.11 -2.64
C PHE A 3 -8.53 14.21 -3.69
N GLY A 4 -9.61 14.96 -4.00
CA GLY A 4 -9.54 16.14 -4.88
C GLY A 4 -9.32 15.86 -6.37
N ILE A 5 -9.14 14.60 -6.79
CA ILE A 5 -8.94 14.26 -8.22
C ILE A 5 -10.24 14.46 -9.01
N GLN A 6 -10.13 15.12 -10.16
CA GLN A 6 -11.26 15.33 -11.07
C GLN A 6 -11.71 14.01 -11.73
N TRP A 7 -13.02 13.80 -11.80
CA TRP A 7 -13.62 12.61 -12.40
C TRP A 7 -13.21 12.36 -13.85
N ARG A 8 -13.15 13.43 -14.67
CA ARG A 8 -12.77 13.33 -16.08
C ARG A 8 -11.34 12.81 -16.24
N THR A 9 -10.42 13.27 -15.39
CA THR A 9 -9.01 12.84 -15.38
C THR A 9 -8.89 11.35 -15.04
N LEU A 10 -9.54 10.90 -13.97
CA LEU A 10 -9.56 9.48 -13.59
C LEU A 10 -10.12 8.62 -14.72
N ARG A 11 -11.30 8.99 -15.23
CA ARG A 11 -11.94 8.25 -16.32
C ARG A 11 -11.04 8.14 -17.54
N SER A 12 -10.39 9.24 -17.94
CA SER A 12 -9.45 9.23 -19.08
C SER A 12 -8.29 8.25 -18.86
N MET A 13 -7.66 8.26 -17.68
CA MET A 13 -6.53 7.37 -17.37
C MET A 13 -6.94 5.90 -17.39
N PHE A 14 -8.02 5.56 -16.69
CA PHE A 14 -8.49 4.18 -16.60
C PHE A 14 -9.08 3.68 -17.92
N ASP A 15 -9.90 4.47 -18.62
CA ASP A 15 -10.52 4.05 -19.89
C ASP A 15 -9.47 3.74 -20.97
N ILE A 16 -8.37 4.51 -21.02
CA ILE A 16 -7.29 4.28 -21.98
C ILE A 16 -6.56 2.97 -21.65
N LEU A 17 -6.14 2.78 -20.40
CA LEU A 17 -5.39 1.58 -19.98
C LEU A 17 -6.23 0.30 -20.06
N MET A 18 -7.52 0.40 -19.74
CA MET A 18 -8.46 -0.72 -19.87
C MET A 18 -8.76 -1.09 -21.32
N LYS A 19 -8.43 -0.25 -22.31
CA LYS A 19 -8.66 -0.50 -23.74
C LYS A 19 -7.37 -0.67 -24.55
N SER A 20 -6.21 -0.40 -23.95
CA SER A 20 -4.93 -0.47 -24.64
C SER A 20 -4.53 -1.91 -24.92
N LYS A 21 -3.80 -2.12 -26.02
CA LYS A 21 -3.13 -3.38 -26.32
C LYS A 21 -1.83 -3.44 -25.53
N HIS A 22 -1.58 -4.55 -24.85
CA HIS A 22 -0.42 -4.75 -23.99
C HIS A 22 0.52 -5.78 -24.62
N ARG A 23 1.82 -5.46 -24.64
CA ARG A 23 2.91 -6.37 -25.00
C ARG A 23 3.90 -6.43 -23.84
N VAL A 24 4.53 -7.58 -23.65
CA VAL A 24 5.62 -7.73 -22.67
C VAL A 24 6.93 -7.42 -23.38
N ARG A 25 7.68 -6.45 -22.87
CA ARG A 25 9.04 -6.16 -23.33
C ARG A 25 10.05 -6.88 -22.45
N THR A 26 11.01 -7.55 -23.08
CA THR A 26 12.15 -8.19 -22.41
C THR A 26 13.46 -7.65 -22.99
N GLY A 27 14.60 -8.13 -22.51
CA GLY A 27 15.91 -7.83 -23.11
C GLY A 27 16.05 -8.28 -24.57
N PHE A 28 15.17 -9.18 -25.05
CA PHE A 28 15.15 -9.67 -26.43
C PHE A 28 14.15 -8.94 -27.34
N GLY A 29 13.48 -7.89 -26.83
CA GLY A 29 12.46 -7.13 -27.57
C GLY A 29 11.04 -7.37 -27.06
N ASP A 30 10.07 -6.99 -27.88
CA ASP A 30 8.63 -7.09 -27.56
C ASP A 30 8.07 -8.47 -27.90
N SER A 31 7.15 -8.96 -27.08
CA SER A 31 6.45 -10.22 -27.34
C SER A 31 5.65 -10.17 -28.65
N ASP A 32 5.71 -11.24 -29.45
CA ASP A 32 4.86 -11.38 -30.65
C ASP A 32 3.38 -11.44 -30.30
N ARG A 33 3.06 -12.12 -29.19
CA ARG A 33 1.71 -12.20 -28.64
C ARG A 33 1.33 -10.87 -28.01
N VAL A 34 0.07 -10.48 -28.22
CA VAL A 34 -0.51 -9.24 -27.71
C VAL A 34 -1.69 -9.59 -26.83
N PHE A 35 -1.74 -9.00 -25.64
CA PHE A 35 -2.92 -9.04 -24.81
C PHE A 35 -3.82 -7.84 -25.16
N THR A 36 -5.09 -8.11 -25.48
CA THR A 36 -6.06 -7.06 -25.89
C THR A 36 -7.33 -7.18 -25.07
N PRO A 37 -7.68 -6.18 -24.24
CA PRO A 37 -8.98 -6.11 -23.58
C PRO A 37 -10.13 -5.85 -24.59
N PRO A 38 -11.40 -6.13 -24.22
CA PRO A 38 -11.88 -6.41 -22.87
C PRO A 38 -11.74 -7.87 -22.45
N THR A 39 -11.45 -8.09 -21.17
CA THR A 39 -11.52 -9.39 -20.50
C THR A 39 -12.83 -9.52 -19.72
N ARG A 40 -13.27 -10.75 -19.46
CA ARG A 40 -14.44 -11.02 -18.60
C ARG A 40 -14.27 -10.52 -17.17
N ILE A 41 -13.03 -10.46 -16.69
CA ILE A 41 -12.65 -9.94 -15.37
C ILE A 41 -12.00 -8.56 -15.60
N PRO A 42 -12.52 -7.47 -15.00
CA PRO A 42 -11.87 -6.16 -15.08
C PRO A 42 -10.47 -6.17 -14.49
N PHE A 43 -9.59 -5.31 -15.00
CA PHE A 43 -8.28 -5.12 -14.37
C PHE A 43 -8.43 -4.56 -12.96
N GLN A 44 -7.62 -5.07 -12.04
CA GLN A 44 -7.51 -4.54 -10.68
C GLN A 44 -6.32 -3.57 -10.59
N GLY A 45 -6.44 -2.58 -9.70
CA GLY A 45 -5.41 -1.57 -9.48
C GLY A 45 -5.36 -0.49 -10.56
N CYS A 46 -4.31 0.34 -10.51
CA CYS A 46 -4.13 1.48 -11.41
C CYS A 46 -3.52 1.11 -12.78
N GLY A 47 -2.84 -0.03 -12.88
CA GLY A 47 -2.07 -0.44 -14.06
C GLY A 47 -0.71 0.28 -14.16
N GLN A 48 0.31 -0.42 -14.66
CA GLN A 48 1.61 0.20 -14.91
C GLN A 48 1.51 1.28 -15.99
N GLY A 49 2.28 2.36 -15.82
CA GLY A 49 2.23 3.52 -16.72
C GLY A 49 1.09 4.50 -16.42
N ASN A 50 0.25 4.24 -15.41
CA ASN A 50 -0.73 5.20 -14.94
C ASN A 50 -0.05 6.29 -14.11
N GLY A 51 -0.08 7.54 -14.57
CA GLY A 51 0.47 8.68 -13.84
C GLY A 51 -0.20 8.93 -12.47
N ALA A 52 -1.41 8.41 -12.26
CA ALA A 52 -2.08 8.44 -10.97
C ALA A 52 -1.70 7.27 -10.04
N GLY A 53 -0.82 6.35 -10.46
CA GLY A 53 -0.38 5.22 -9.63
C GLY A 53 0.15 5.65 -8.27
N PRO A 54 1.19 6.51 -8.18
CA PRO A 54 1.71 7.00 -6.91
C PRO A 54 0.67 7.69 -6.00
N PRO A 55 -0.16 8.64 -6.47
CA PRO A 55 -1.17 9.25 -5.60
C PRO A 55 -2.29 8.28 -5.19
N ILE A 56 -2.65 7.30 -6.02
CA ILE A 56 -3.61 6.25 -5.64
C ILE A 56 -3.02 5.38 -4.53
N TRP A 57 -1.75 5.01 -4.63
CA TRP A 57 -1.05 4.28 -3.58
C TRP A 57 -1.09 5.05 -2.26
N VAL A 58 -0.68 6.33 -2.24
CA VAL A 58 -0.75 7.17 -1.02
C VAL A 58 -2.17 7.20 -0.43
N ALA A 59 -3.19 7.36 -1.28
CA ALA A 59 -4.58 7.43 -0.86
C ALA A 59 -5.06 6.14 -0.18
N ILE A 60 -4.68 4.97 -0.71
CA ILE A 60 -5.01 3.66 -0.11
C ILE A 60 -4.19 3.44 1.16
N SER A 61 -2.89 3.69 1.12
CA SER A 61 -1.99 3.55 2.28
C SER A 61 -2.44 4.41 3.45
N PHE A 62 -2.96 5.62 3.23
CA PHE A 62 -3.51 6.46 4.29
C PHE A 62 -4.71 5.83 5.00
N ILE A 63 -5.57 5.13 4.25
CA ILE A 63 -6.72 4.40 4.83
C ILE A 63 -6.23 3.21 5.65
N LEU A 64 -5.26 2.45 5.15
CA LEU A 64 -4.67 1.32 5.84
C LEU A 64 -3.95 1.76 7.12
N LEU A 65 -3.17 2.84 7.05
CA LEU A 65 -2.54 3.49 8.20
C LEU A 65 -3.56 3.89 9.26
N GLY A 66 -4.67 4.52 8.87
CA GLY A 66 -5.76 4.88 9.79
C GLY A 66 -6.37 3.65 10.48
N MET A 67 -6.51 2.53 9.76
CA MET A 67 -6.94 1.26 10.36
C MET A 67 -5.91 0.76 11.39
N MET A 68 -4.62 0.78 11.07
CA MET A 68 -3.56 0.35 12.00
C MET A 68 -3.54 1.21 13.27
N ILE A 69 -3.65 2.54 13.14
CA ILE A 69 -3.75 3.49 14.25
C ILE A 69 -4.98 3.17 15.12
N SER A 70 -6.15 2.94 14.51
CA SER A 70 -7.38 2.62 15.25
C SER A 70 -7.30 1.31 16.05
N LYS A 71 -6.37 0.42 15.67
CA LYS A 71 -6.12 -0.85 16.37
C LYS A 71 -5.01 -0.75 17.41
N GLY A 72 -4.34 0.40 17.52
CA GLY A 72 -3.24 0.62 18.46
C GLY A 72 -1.94 -0.09 18.06
N PHE A 73 -1.75 -0.39 16.77
CA PHE A 73 -0.46 -0.89 16.28
C PHE A 73 0.52 0.25 16.04
N GLY A 74 1.81 -0.03 16.09
CA GLY A 74 2.87 0.96 15.99
C GLY A 74 3.68 1.07 17.28
N PHE A 75 4.42 2.16 17.37
CA PHE A 75 5.13 2.52 18.58
C PHE A 75 5.12 4.03 18.77
N ASP A 76 5.23 4.41 20.03
CA ASP A 76 5.45 5.78 20.45
C ASP A 76 6.58 5.83 21.48
N PHE A 77 7.37 6.89 21.42
CA PHE A 77 8.45 7.12 22.36
C PHE A 77 8.79 8.60 22.45
N LEU A 78 9.52 8.97 23.49
CA LEU A 78 10.00 10.33 23.71
C LEU A 78 11.49 10.41 23.40
N MET A 79 11.87 11.31 22.50
CA MET A 79 13.27 11.52 22.14
C MET A 79 14.05 12.05 23.35
N SER A 80 15.16 11.38 23.72
CA SER A 80 15.91 11.70 24.93
C SER A 80 16.57 13.08 24.93
N ILE A 81 16.86 13.64 23.76
CA ILE A 81 17.55 14.94 23.62
C ILE A 81 16.55 16.09 23.54
N SER A 82 15.58 16.00 22.62
CA SER A 82 14.65 17.09 22.31
C SER A 82 13.35 17.04 23.10
N TRP A 83 13.08 15.96 23.82
CA TRP A 83 11.79 15.70 24.47
C TRP A 83 10.60 15.73 23.48
N ALA A 84 10.86 15.49 22.20
CA ALA A 84 9.83 15.43 21.18
C ALA A 84 9.17 14.05 21.16
N PRO A 85 7.82 13.97 21.15
CA PRO A 85 7.14 12.70 20.97
C PRO A 85 7.28 12.24 19.52
N VAL A 86 7.57 10.95 19.35
CA VAL A 86 7.58 10.29 18.05
C VAL A 86 6.54 9.20 18.06
N LEU A 87 5.68 9.19 17.04
CA LEU A 87 4.70 8.14 16.80
C LEU A 87 4.94 7.59 15.40
N ALA A 88 5.07 6.27 15.28
CA ALA A 88 5.25 5.62 14.00
C ALA A 88 4.51 4.27 13.96
N ASN A 89 3.71 4.06 12.92
CA ASN A 89 2.93 2.83 12.74
C ASN A 89 3.60 1.89 11.72
N CYS A 90 4.11 2.45 10.63
CA CYS A 90 4.86 1.73 9.61
C CYS A 90 5.68 2.70 8.76
N PHE A 91 6.68 2.16 8.07
CA PHE A 91 7.43 2.86 7.04
C PHE A 91 7.02 2.28 5.68
N CYS A 92 6.38 3.09 4.84
CA CYS A 92 5.89 2.65 3.53
C CYS A 92 6.69 3.33 2.42
N PHE A 93 7.15 2.54 1.46
CA PHE A 93 7.71 3.03 0.20
C PHE A 93 7.14 2.20 -0.96
N VAL A 94 6.12 2.73 -1.63
CA VAL A 94 5.41 2.02 -2.71
C VAL A 94 4.95 0.63 -2.23
N ASP A 95 5.33 -0.44 -2.90
CA ASP A 95 4.95 -1.81 -2.60
C ASP A 95 5.60 -2.37 -1.34
N ASP A 96 6.71 -1.76 -0.89
CA ASP A 96 7.38 -2.14 0.35
C ASP A 96 6.74 -1.43 1.55
N THR A 97 6.39 -2.19 2.58
CA THR A 97 5.91 -1.62 3.85
C THR A 97 6.42 -2.41 5.04
N ASP A 98 7.15 -1.73 5.91
CA ASP A 98 7.61 -2.25 7.19
C ASP A 98 6.59 -1.88 8.28
N VAL A 99 5.83 -2.87 8.74
CA VAL A 99 4.95 -2.72 9.91
C VAL A 99 5.79 -2.78 11.17
N CYS A 100 5.70 -1.76 12.01
CA CYS A 100 6.52 -1.66 13.22
C CYS A 100 5.69 -1.90 14.48
N GLN A 101 6.30 -2.56 15.46
CA GLN A 101 5.77 -2.67 16.81
C GLN A 101 6.94 -2.61 17.80
N ALA A 102 6.78 -1.88 18.89
CA ALA A 102 7.74 -1.85 19.98
C ALA A 102 7.13 -2.45 21.25
N ALA A 103 8.01 -2.91 22.14
CA ALA A 103 7.60 -3.29 23.48
C ALA A 103 7.20 -2.04 24.29
N PRO A 104 6.11 -2.10 25.05
CA PRO A 104 5.68 -1.02 25.95
C PRO A 104 6.72 -0.61 27.00
N SER A 105 7.65 -1.51 27.35
CA SER A 105 8.68 -1.28 28.35
C SER A 105 10.01 -1.86 27.90
N PRO A 106 11.15 -1.24 28.26
CA PRO A 106 12.48 -1.82 28.06
C PRO A 106 12.70 -3.14 28.81
N ASP A 107 11.89 -3.44 29.82
CA ASP A 107 12.01 -4.68 30.61
C ASP A 107 11.36 -5.89 29.91
N GLN A 108 10.60 -5.66 28.83
CA GLN A 108 10.00 -6.72 28.03
C GLN A 108 10.93 -7.12 26.88
N SER A 109 11.13 -8.43 26.70
CA SER A 109 11.97 -8.94 25.62
C SER A 109 11.28 -8.77 24.26
N GLY A 110 12.06 -8.64 23.19
CA GLY A 110 11.51 -8.54 21.83
C GLY A 110 10.73 -9.80 21.41
N GLU A 111 11.09 -10.96 21.94
CA GLU A 111 10.37 -12.22 21.69
C GLU A 111 8.97 -12.19 22.28
N SER A 112 8.78 -11.48 23.40
CA SER A 112 7.49 -11.40 24.07
C SER A 112 6.41 -10.67 23.24
N ILE A 113 6.82 -9.82 22.30
CA ILE A 113 5.92 -9.05 21.41
C ILE A 113 5.70 -9.68 20.04
N VAL A 114 6.30 -10.85 19.77
CA VAL A 114 6.12 -11.56 18.49
C VAL A 114 4.63 -11.85 18.18
N PRO A 115 3.78 -12.26 19.14
CA PRO A 115 2.35 -12.44 18.89
C PRO A 115 1.66 -11.15 18.41
N GLU A 116 2.02 -10.00 18.98
CA GLU A 116 1.50 -8.68 18.64
C GLU A 116 1.98 -8.24 17.25
N VAL A 117 3.26 -8.46 16.93
CA VAL A 117 3.82 -8.22 15.58
C VAL A 117 3.07 -9.06 14.55
N ALA A 118 2.87 -10.35 14.81
CA ALA A 118 2.13 -11.23 13.91
C ALA A 118 0.68 -10.77 13.72
N LYS A 119 0.04 -10.27 14.78
CA LYS A 119 -1.31 -9.68 14.71
C LYS A 119 -1.32 -8.43 13.85
N ALA A 120 -0.35 -7.52 14.01
CA ALA A 120 -0.22 -6.31 13.20
C ALA A 120 -0.06 -6.65 11.70
N LEU A 121 0.83 -7.60 11.38
CA LEU A 121 1.04 -8.10 10.02
C LEU A 121 -0.24 -8.69 9.42
N LYS A 122 -1.00 -9.46 10.19
CA LYS A 122 -2.27 -10.03 9.74
C LYS A 122 -3.31 -8.94 9.42
N TRP A 123 -3.41 -7.91 10.26
CA TRP A 123 -4.31 -6.78 9.99
C TRP A 123 -3.91 -6.02 8.74
N TRP A 124 -2.62 -5.73 8.58
CA TRP A 124 -2.09 -5.07 7.37
C TRP A 124 -2.41 -5.88 6.11
N SER A 125 -2.03 -7.17 6.08
CA SER A 125 -2.26 -8.07 4.94
C SER A 125 -3.74 -8.17 4.57
N ASN A 126 -4.62 -8.30 5.57
CA ASN A 126 -6.07 -8.31 5.34
C ASN A 126 -6.58 -6.97 4.79
N GLY A 127 -6.08 -5.85 5.30
CA GLY A 127 -6.42 -4.52 4.80
C GLY A 127 -6.04 -4.36 3.33
N VAL A 128 -4.82 -4.74 2.95
CA VAL A 128 -4.35 -4.72 1.56
C VAL A 128 -5.28 -5.56 0.67
N ARG A 129 -5.61 -6.79 1.07
CA ARG A 129 -6.52 -7.68 0.33
C ARG A 129 -7.92 -7.09 0.14
N LEU A 130 -8.47 -6.46 1.19
CA LEU A 130 -9.79 -5.81 1.10
C LEU A 130 -9.80 -4.60 0.16
N THR A 131 -8.66 -3.97 -0.07
CA THR A 131 -8.51 -2.86 -1.04
C THR A 131 -8.21 -3.33 -2.47
N GLY A 132 -8.18 -4.65 -2.70
CA GLY A 132 -7.86 -5.25 -4.01
C GLY A 132 -6.37 -5.38 -4.29
N GLY A 133 -5.52 -5.20 -3.28
CA GLY A 133 -4.09 -5.51 -3.34
C GLY A 133 -3.81 -6.96 -2.96
N ALA A 134 -2.55 -7.38 -3.10
CA ALA A 134 -2.08 -8.68 -2.67
C ALA A 134 -0.69 -8.56 -2.03
N ILE A 135 -0.46 -9.37 -1.00
CA ILE A 135 0.81 -9.65 -0.31
C ILE A 135 0.90 -11.17 -0.19
#